data_AF-A0A841C567-F1
#
_entry.id   AF-A0A841C567-F1
#
_cell.length_a   1.000
_cell.length_b   1.000
_cell.length_c   1.000
_cell.angle_alpha   90.00
_cell.angle_beta   90.00
_cell.angle_gamma   90.00
#
_symmetry.space_group_name_H-M   'P 1'
#
loop_
_entity.id
_entity.type
_entity.pdbx_description
1 polymer ?
#
loop_
_entity_poly.entity_id
_entity_poly.type
_entity_poly.pdbx_seq_one_letter_code
_entity_poly.pdbx_strand_id
1 'polypeptide(L)'
;MSSADDFSLSLAIEDLLPTLLGFVGFLMLGMLRKPRAGITAAVIMFVAGLTRCLWKIIISTGGPDVTWLGSALFPLLMTGAAMLLWSLHGEMPWWPYAAAPVIATGLAIAQGSIQPIFILASVGVMGVSVTGIVLAVRIRAYGSAVLFVIGILAVAGLVPLRSHPDGTTIAFQWIEQTVNTMAQGAFALAAFFTLLAYRSPEASTRPAKAAA
;
A
#
# COMPACT_ATOMS: atom_id res chain seq x y z
N MET A 1 -20.56 26.81 17.09
CA MET A 1 -19.47 25.82 17.07
C MET A 1 -19.28 25.44 15.62
N SER A 2 -18.11 25.78 15.10
CA SER A 2 -17.88 26.18 13.71
C SER A 2 -17.61 24.98 12.80
N SER A 3 -18.23 24.96 11.62
CA SER A 3 -18.15 23.97 10.54
C SER A 3 -16.74 23.67 10.00
N ALA A 4 -15.70 24.26 10.58
CA ALA A 4 -14.29 24.03 10.25
C ALA A 4 -13.69 22.83 11.00
N ASP A 5 -14.15 22.55 12.22
CA ASP A 5 -13.61 21.45 13.06
C ASP A 5 -14.14 20.07 12.62
N ASP A 6 -15.41 19.99 12.19
CA ASP A 6 -16.01 18.76 11.65
C ASP A 6 -15.37 18.33 10.31
N PHE A 7 -14.78 19.28 9.58
CA PHE A 7 -14.24 19.05 8.25
C PHE A 7 -12.89 18.30 8.29
N SER A 8 -12.02 18.61 9.26
CA SER A 8 -10.75 17.89 9.40
C SER A 8 -10.92 16.51 10.03
N LEU A 9 -11.89 16.34 10.94
CA LEU A 9 -12.13 15.07 11.61
C LEU A 9 -12.78 14.04 10.67
N SER A 10 -13.77 14.47 9.88
CA SER A 10 -14.41 13.60 8.87
C SER A 10 -13.42 13.10 7.83
N LEU A 11 -12.52 13.96 7.32
CA LEU A 11 -11.45 13.53 6.42
C LEU A 11 -10.47 12.55 7.07
N ALA A 12 -10.11 12.77 8.35
CA ALA A 12 -9.21 11.87 9.07
C ALA A 12 -9.82 10.47 9.26
N ILE A 13 -11.14 10.40 9.46
CA ILE A 13 -11.88 9.14 9.51
C ILE A 13 -11.97 8.50 8.13
N GLU A 14 -12.20 9.28 7.07
CA GLU A 14 -12.25 8.79 5.69
C GLU A 14 -10.92 8.13 5.28
N ASP A 15 -9.76 8.63 5.73
CA ASP A 15 -8.45 8.00 5.49
C ASP A 15 -8.34 6.56 6.05
N LEU A 16 -9.22 6.16 6.98
CA LEU A 16 -9.25 4.81 7.51
C LEU A 16 -9.77 3.81 6.46
N LEU A 17 -10.69 4.22 5.58
CA LEU A 17 -11.24 3.35 4.53
C LEU A 17 -10.18 2.83 3.56
N PRO A 18 -9.37 3.68 2.88
CA PRO A 18 -8.31 3.19 2.01
C PRO A 18 -7.26 2.39 2.79
N THR A 19 -7.02 2.73 4.06
CA THR A 19 -6.09 1.98 4.92
C THR A 19 -6.58 0.56 5.19
N LEU A 20 -7.87 0.38 5.51
CA LEU A 20 -8.49 -0.93 5.73
C LEU A 20 -8.55 -1.75 4.44
N LEU A 21 -8.95 -1.13 3.33
CA LEU A 21 -8.99 -1.79 2.02
C LEU A 21 -7.59 -2.23 1.57
N GLY A 22 -6.59 -1.35 1.72
CA GLY A 22 -5.19 -1.66 1.46
C GLY A 22 -4.72 -2.83 2.31
N PHE A 23 -5.02 -2.82 3.63
CA PHE A 23 -4.69 -3.93 4.53
C PHE A 23 -5.30 -5.26 4.07
N VAL A 24 -6.58 -5.28 3.69
CA VAL A 24 -7.23 -6.48 3.15
C VAL A 24 -6.48 -6.97 1.91
N GLY A 25 -6.16 -6.10 0.96
CA GLY A 25 -5.41 -6.49 -0.24
C GLY A 25 -4.02 -7.03 0.07
N PHE A 26 -3.27 -6.39 0.96
CA PHE A 26 -1.95 -6.86 1.39
C PHE A 26 -2.02 -8.20 2.10
N LEU A 27 -3.04 -8.41 2.95
CA LEU A 27 -3.27 -9.67 3.65
C LEU A 27 -3.59 -10.80 2.66
N MET A 28 -4.46 -10.55 1.68
CA MET A 28 -4.82 -11.53 0.65
C MET A 28 -3.62 -11.96 -0.18
N LEU A 29 -2.79 -11.01 -0.63
CA LEU A 29 -1.54 -11.31 -1.33
C LEU A 29 -0.53 -12.02 -0.43
N GLY A 30 -0.41 -11.57 0.82
CA GLY A 30 0.51 -12.13 1.81
C GLY A 30 0.26 -13.60 2.11
N MET A 31 -0.96 -14.10 1.91
CA MET A 31 -1.33 -15.50 2.13
C MET A 31 -0.90 -16.48 1.02
N LEU A 32 -0.33 -16.01 -0.10
CA LEU A 32 -0.16 -16.85 -1.31
C LEU A 32 1.00 -17.85 -1.23
N ARG A 33 2.23 -17.38 -0.96
CA ARG A 33 3.43 -18.24 -1.04
C ARG A 33 4.10 -18.43 0.32
N LYS A 34 4.52 -17.33 0.97
CA LYS A 34 5.15 -17.36 2.31
C LYS A 34 4.20 -16.70 3.34
N PRO A 35 3.12 -17.39 3.78
CA PRO A 35 2.03 -16.77 4.53
C PRO A 35 2.46 -16.07 5.82
N ARG A 36 3.40 -16.66 6.58
CA ARG A 36 3.91 -16.03 7.80
C ARG A 36 4.55 -14.67 7.52
N ALA A 37 5.44 -14.60 6.53
CA ALA A 37 6.11 -13.37 6.15
C ALA A 37 5.13 -12.35 5.54
N GLY A 38 4.22 -12.80 4.67
CA GLY A 38 3.26 -11.92 4.01
C GLY A 38 2.22 -11.33 4.97
N ILE A 39 1.71 -12.12 5.93
CA ILE A 39 0.78 -11.62 6.95
C ILE A 39 1.47 -10.60 7.86
N THR A 40 2.69 -10.89 8.34
CA THR A 40 3.45 -9.93 9.14
C THR A 40 3.69 -8.63 8.36
N ALA A 41 4.05 -8.72 7.09
CA ALA A 41 4.21 -7.56 6.23
C ALA A 41 2.91 -6.74 6.11
N ALA A 42 1.77 -7.38 5.87
CA ALA A 42 0.47 -6.72 5.79
C ALA A 42 0.11 -6.00 7.10
N VAL A 43 0.39 -6.62 8.26
CA VAL A 43 0.19 -5.99 9.58
C VAL A 43 1.08 -4.77 9.75
N ILE A 44 2.36 -4.84 9.38
CA ILE A 44 3.28 -3.69 9.45
C ILE A 44 2.75 -2.53 8.59
N MET A 45 2.29 -2.81 7.36
CA MET A 45 1.74 -1.80 6.46
C MET A 45 0.42 -1.21 6.99
N PHE A 46 -0.42 -2.01 7.64
CA PHE A 46 -1.63 -1.53 8.29
C PHE A 46 -1.32 -0.60 9.47
N VAL A 47 -0.38 -0.99 10.33
CA VAL A 47 0.11 -0.14 11.42
C VAL A 47 0.67 1.18 10.87
N ALA A 48 1.37 1.15 9.74
CA ALA A 48 1.83 2.36 9.05
C ALA A 48 0.68 3.30 8.66
N GLY A 49 -0.41 2.78 8.11
CA GLY A 49 -1.59 3.57 7.78
C GLY A 49 -2.28 4.12 9.04
N LEU A 50 -2.40 3.30 10.08
CA LEU A 50 -3.00 3.71 11.35
C LEU A 50 -2.22 4.85 12.02
N THR A 51 -0.88 4.84 12.00
CA THR A 51 -0.12 5.97 12.57
C THR A 51 -0.47 7.28 11.89
N ARG A 52 -0.65 7.27 10.55
CA ARG A 52 -1.05 8.47 9.80
C ARG A 52 -2.47 8.92 10.14
N CYS A 53 -3.43 7.99 10.23
CA CYS A 53 -4.80 8.31 10.64
C CYS A 53 -4.83 8.89 12.06
N LEU A 54 -4.13 8.27 13.01
CA LEU A 54 -4.04 8.75 14.39
C LEU A 54 -3.42 10.15 14.49
N TRP A 55 -2.36 10.43 13.73
CA TRP A 55 -1.77 11.76 13.66
C TRP A 55 -2.78 12.82 13.17
N LYS A 56 -3.54 12.51 12.11
CA LYS A 56 -4.60 13.41 11.62
C LYS A 56 -5.72 13.63 12.63
N ILE A 57 -6.15 12.56 13.33
CA ILE A 57 -7.17 12.66 14.37
C ILE A 57 -6.69 13.57 15.50
N ILE A 58 -5.48 13.34 16.04
CA ILE A 58 -4.92 14.13 17.16
C ILE A 58 -4.91 15.63 16.81
N ILE A 59 -4.40 15.99 15.63
CA ILE A 59 -4.35 17.39 15.18
C ILE A 59 -5.77 17.95 14.98
N SER A 60 -6.67 17.17 14.37
CA SER A 60 -8.05 17.62 14.12
C SER A 60 -8.85 17.88 15.39
N THR A 61 -8.51 17.21 16.49
CA THR A 61 -9.16 17.42 17.81
C THR A 61 -8.50 18.52 18.64
N GLY A 62 -7.60 19.33 18.06
CA GLY A 62 -6.87 20.39 18.76
C GLY A 62 -5.72 19.88 19.64
N GLY A 63 -5.27 18.65 19.43
CA GLY A 63 -4.11 18.07 20.10
C GLY A 63 -2.77 18.59 19.55
N PRO A 64 -1.64 18.22 20.19
CA PRO A 64 -0.31 18.65 19.74
C PRO A 64 0.05 18.03 18.38
N ASP A 65 0.87 18.73 17.59
CA ASP A 65 1.45 18.15 16.38
C ASP A 65 2.55 17.14 16.75
N VAL A 66 2.18 15.85 16.72
CA VAL A 66 3.08 14.73 16.99
C VAL A 66 3.77 14.31 15.70
N THR A 67 4.74 15.12 15.25
CA THR A 67 5.41 14.96 13.94
C THR A 67 6.03 13.58 13.72
N TRP A 68 6.56 12.94 14.77
CA TRP A 68 7.12 11.60 14.67
C TRP A 68 6.06 10.57 14.24
N LEU A 69 4.82 10.70 14.71
CA LEU A 69 3.72 9.80 14.37
C LEU A 69 3.33 9.97 12.89
N GLY A 70 3.30 11.21 12.41
CA GLY A 70 3.06 11.53 11.00
C GLY A 70 4.17 11.04 10.06
N SER A 71 5.42 11.01 10.53
CA SER A 71 6.59 10.54 9.78
C SER A 71 6.80 9.02 9.79
N ALA A 72 6.23 8.31 10.78
CA ALA A 72 6.39 6.86 10.93
C ALA A 72 5.78 6.03 9.79
N LEU A 73 4.84 6.63 9.03
CA LEU A 73 4.19 6.02 7.87
C LEU A 73 5.20 5.43 6.87
N PHE A 74 6.18 6.23 6.42
CA PHE A 74 7.06 5.81 5.32
C PHE A 74 8.08 4.73 5.72
N PRO A 75 8.77 4.80 6.87
CA PRO A 75 9.65 3.72 7.31
C PRO A 75 8.91 2.39 7.47
N LEU A 76 7.69 2.41 8.02
CA LEU A 76 6.87 1.21 8.20
C LEU A 76 6.36 0.67 6.85
N LEU A 77 5.85 1.52 5.96
CA LEU A 77 5.44 1.12 4.61
C LEU A 77 6.60 0.54 3.81
N MET A 78 7.78 1.17 3.84
CA MET A 78 9.00 0.68 3.19
C MET A 78 9.34 -0.73 3.65
N THR A 79 9.37 -0.95 4.97
CA THR A 79 9.74 -2.23 5.57
C THR A 79 8.70 -3.31 5.25
N GLY A 80 7.41 -2.98 5.44
CA GLY A 80 6.31 -3.88 5.13
C GLY A 80 6.25 -4.25 3.65
N ALA A 81 6.39 -3.28 2.74
CA ALA A 81 6.36 -3.55 1.31
C ALA A 81 7.53 -4.43 0.85
N ALA A 82 8.75 -4.17 1.34
CA ALA A 82 9.90 -5.02 1.04
C ALA A 82 9.71 -6.47 1.52
N MET A 83 9.17 -6.63 2.74
CA MET A 83 8.86 -7.95 3.29
C MET A 83 7.72 -8.65 2.52
N LEU A 84 6.69 -7.91 2.09
CA LEU A 84 5.59 -8.45 1.29
C LEU A 84 6.08 -8.89 -0.09
N LEU A 85 6.91 -8.10 -0.74
CA LEU A 85 7.55 -8.45 -2.01
C LEU A 85 8.38 -9.72 -1.89
N TRP A 86 9.21 -9.85 -0.85
CA TRP A 86 9.94 -11.08 -0.58
C TRP A 86 8.99 -12.28 -0.36
N SER A 87 7.85 -12.06 0.30
CA SER A 87 6.87 -13.11 0.55
C SER A 87 6.24 -13.63 -0.74
N LEU A 88 6.12 -12.77 -1.77
CA LEU A 88 5.54 -13.09 -3.08
C LEU A 88 6.57 -13.65 -4.08
N HIS A 89 7.83 -13.26 -3.95
CA HIS A 89 8.92 -13.82 -4.74
C HIS A 89 9.40 -15.13 -4.13
N GLY A 90 9.03 -16.24 -4.78
CA GLY A 90 9.16 -17.62 -4.29
C GLY A 90 10.52 -17.96 -3.70
N GLU A 91 11.48 -18.39 -4.51
CA GLU A 91 12.77 -18.90 -4.04
C GLU A 91 13.83 -17.81 -3.81
N MET A 92 13.47 -16.54 -4.02
CA MET A 92 14.43 -15.45 -3.90
C MET A 92 14.90 -15.30 -2.44
N PRO A 93 16.21 -15.12 -2.21
CA PRO A 93 16.75 -14.94 -0.87
C PRO A 93 16.19 -13.66 -0.24
N TRP A 94 16.12 -13.62 1.09
CA TRP A 94 15.54 -12.50 1.85
C TRP A 94 16.44 -11.26 1.89
N TRP A 95 17.75 -11.45 1.77
CA TRP A 95 18.73 -10.39 2.02
C TRP A 95 18.59 -9.16 1.10
N PRO A 96 18.22 -9.23 -0.21
CA PRO A 96 18.05 -8.02 -1.02
C PRO A 96 16.90 -7.15 -0.51
N TYR A 97 15.83 -7.79 -0.04
CA TYR A 97 14.65 -7.12 0.51
C TYR A 97 14.90 -6.53 1.90
N ALA A 98 15.84 -7.08 2.66
CA ALA A 98 16.30 -6.48 3.91
C ALA A 98 17.35 -5.39 3.69
N ALA A 99 18.23 -5.56 2.69
CA ALA A 99 19.27 -4.60 2.36
C ALA A 99 18.69 -3.28 1.84
N ALA A 100 17.64 -3.32 1.02
CA ALA A 100 17.07 -2.10 0.44
C ALA A 100 16.56 -1.10 1.53
N PRO A 101 15.75 -1.50 2.52
CA PRO A 101 15.37 -0.62 3.64
C PRO A 101 16.56 -0.10 4.45
N VAL A 102 17.57 -0.94 4.69
CA VAL A 102 18.79 -0.55 5.43
C VAL A 102 19.57 0.51 4.66
N ILE A 103 19.77 0.32 3.35
CA ILE A 103 20.44 1.28 2.47
C ILE A 103 19.66 2.58 2.40
N ALA A 104 18.34 2.53 2.18
CA ALA A 104 17.50 3.72 2.14
C ALA A 104 17.53 4.50 3.46
N THR A 105 17.56 3.80 4.60
CA THR A 105 17.70 4.42 5.92
C THR A 105 19.07 5.06 6.08
N GLY A 106 20.15 4.38 5.69
CA GLY A 106 21.51 4.93 5.72
C GLY A 106 21.65 6.18 4.84
N LEU A 107 21.07 6.16 3.63
CA LEU A 107 21.02 7.32 2.74
C LEU A 107 20.22 8.47 3.33
N ALA A 108 19.07 8.19 3.95
CA ALA A 108 18.25 9.20 4.58
C ALA A 108 18.99 9.92 5.72
N ILE A 109 19.74 9.16 6.54
CA ILE A 109 20.59 9.71 7.61
C ILE A 109 21.72 10.54 7.00
N ALA A 110 22.45 10.00 6.01
CA ALA A 110 23.58 10.68 5.38
C ALA A 110 23.19 12.00 4.68
N GLN A 111 21.97 12.05 4.11
CA GLN A 111 21.44 13.23 3.43
C GLN A 111 20.66 14.17 4.35
N GLY A 112 20.36 13.76 5.58
CA GLY A 112 19.44 14.50 6.47
C GLY A 112 18.03 14.67 5.88
N SER A 113 17.58 13.73 5.04
CA SER A 113 16.33 13.83 4.26
C SER A 113 15.55 12.53 4.28
N ILE A 114 14.23 12.60 4.44
CA ILE A 114 13.34 11.43 4.40
C ILE A 114 13.10 10.90 2.97
N GLN A 115 13.55 11.62 1.95
CA GLN A 115 13.26 11.30 0.54
C GLN A 115 13.66 9.88 0.13
N PRO A 116 14.84 9.32 0.49
CA PRO A 116 15.19 7.95 0.13
C PRO A 116 14.20 6.91 0.68
N ILE A 117 13.75 7.10 1.92
CA ILE A 117 12.74 6.24 2.55
C ILE A 117 11.39 6.40 1.86
N PHE A 118 10.97 7.63 1.55
CA PHE A 118 9.74 7.91 0.82
C PHE A 118 9.72 7.23 -0.56
N ILE A 119 10.80 7.40 -1.34
CA ILE A 119 10.94 6.80 -2.67
C ILE A 119 10.87 5.28 -2.57
N LEU A 120 11.62 4.66 -1.64
CA LEU A 120 11.60 3.20 -1.51
C LEU A 120 10.24 2.68 -1.02
N ALA A 121 9.56 3.40 -0.13
CA ALA A 121 8.19 3.06 0.27
C ALA A 121 7.23 3.09 -0.93
N SER A 122 7.26 4.16 -1.73
CA SER A 122 6.40 4.30 -2.92
C SER A 122 6.69 3.22 -3.96
N VAL A 123 7.98 2.99 -4.27
CA VAL A 123 8.40 1.94 -5.22
C VAL A 123 8.04 0.56 -4.69
N GLY A 124 8.20 0.30 -3.39
CA GLY A 124 7.85 -0.96 -2.77
C GLY A 124 6.35 -1.26 -2.88
N VAL A 125 5.48 -0.32 -2.51
CA VAL A 125 4.02 -0.49 -2.61
C VAL A 125 3.59 -0.67 -4.07
N MET A 126 4.14 0.11 -4.99
CA MET A 126 3.90 -0.06 -6.42
C MET A 126 4.36 -1.44 -6.91
N GLY A 127 5.53 -1.87 -6.46
CA GLY A 127 6.09 -3.18 -6.75
C GLY A 127 5.15 -4.32 -6.32
N VAL A 128 4.50 -4.21 -5.16
CA VAL A 128 3.52 -5.21 -4.70
C VAL A 128 2.39 -5.37 -5.71
N SER A 129 1.83 -4.25 -6.21
CA SER A 129 0.78 -4.26 -7.23
C SER A 129 1.27 -4.85 -8.56
N VAL A 130 2.49 -4.51 -8.99
CA VAL A 130 3.11 -5.08 -10.20
C VAL A 130 3.34 -6.59 -10.07
N THR A 131 3.87 -7.06 -8.94
CA THR A 131 4.01 -8.48 -8.66
C THR A 131 2.64 -9.18 -8.62
N GLY A 132 1.61 -8.50 -8.08
CA GLY A 132 0.22 -8.94 -8.13
C GLY A 132 -0.29 -9.14 -9.56
N ILE A 133 -0.04 -8.18 -10.46
CA ILE A 133 -0.36 -8.28 -11.90
C ILE A 133 0.33 -9.49 -12.52
N VAL A 134 1.64 -9.61 -12.33
CA VAL A 134 2.44 -10.71 -12.90
C VAL A 134 1.89 -12.06 -12.42
N LEU A 135 1.57 -12.18 -11.13
CA LEU A 135 1.04 -13.40 -10.57
C LEU A 135 -0.37 -13.72 -11.12
N ALA A 136 -1.25 -12.72 -11.16
CA ALA A 136 -2.58 -12.84 -11.72
C ALA A 136 -2.55 -13.30 -13.19
N VAL A 137 -1.66 -12.72 -14.01
CA VAL A 137 -1.46 -13.13 -15.42
C VAL A 137 -0.94 -14.56 -15.50
N ARG A 138 0.04 -14.94 -14.67
CA ARG A 138 0.60 -16.31 -14.65
C ARG A 138 -0.44 -17.37 -14.33
N ILE A 139 -1.40 -17.07 -13.45
CA ILE A 139 -2.53 -17.95 -13.14
C ILE A 139 -3.77 -17.71 -14.02
N ARG A 140 -3.63 -16.91 -15.08
CA ARG A 140 -4.69 -16.54 -16.06
C ARG A 140 -5.92 -15.84 -15.44
N ALA A 141 -5.76 -15.24 -14.27
CA ALA A 141 -6.77 -14.39 -13.63
C ALA A 141 -6.71 -12.96 -14.21
N TYR A 142 -7.00 -12.82 -15.51
CA TYR A 142 -6.86 -11.53 -16.21
C TYR A 142 -7.75 -10.43 -15.63
N GLY A 143 -8.93 -10.78 -15.11
CA GLY A 143 -9.79 -9.82 -14.40
C GLY A 143 -9.09 -9.17 -13.20
N SER A 144 -8.37 -9.96 -12.41
CA SER A 144 -7.55 -9.45 -11.29
C SER A 144 -6.41 -8.56 -11.79
N ALA A 145 -5.76 -8.93 -12.89
CA ALA A 145 -4.69 -8.12 -13.48
C ALA A 145 -5.20 -6.73 -13.92
N VAL A 146 -6.37 -6.67 -14.56
CA VAL A 146 -7.03 -5.40 -14.94
C VAL A 146 -7.34 -4.55 -13.71
N LEU A 147 -7.88 -5.15 -12.64
CA LEU A 147 -8.19 -4.42 -11.40
C LEU A 147 -6.93 -3.84 -10.73
N PHE A 148 -5.81 -4.57 -10.72
CA PHE A 148 -4.53 -4.02 -10.24
C PHE A 148 -4.07 -2.84 -11.09
N VAL A 149 -4.18 -2.92 -12.43
CA VAL A 149 -3.82 -1.81 -13.33
C VAL A 149 -4.69 -0.59 -13.05
N ILE A 150 -6.01 -0.77 -12.89
CA ILE A 150 -6.93 0.33 -12.52
C ILE A 150 -6.50 0.96 -11.20
N GLY A 151 -6.18 0.15 -10.18
CA GLY A 151 -5.69 0.65 -8.89
C GLY A 151 -4.40 1.47 -9.02
N ILE A 152 -3.42 0.98 -9.81
CA ILE A 152 -2.17 1.70 -10.08
C ILE A 152 -2.45 3.05 -10.76
N LEU A 153 -3.29 3.07 -11.79
CA LEU A 153 -3.63 4.30 -12.51
C LEU A 153 -4.35 5.31 -11.61
N ALA A 154 -5.26 4.84 -10.75
CA ALA A 154 -5.97 5.69 -9.79
C ALA A 154 -5.00 6.28 -8.75
N VAL A 155 -4.08 5.49 -8.18
CA VAL A 155 -3.04 6.00 -7.25
C VAL A 155 -2.10 6.97 -7.97
N ALA A 156 -1.68 6.67 -9.19
CA ALA A 156 -0.85 7.58 -9.98
C ALA A 156 -1.56 8.91 -10.26
N GLY A 157 -2.89 8.87 -10.48
CA GLY A 157 -3.76 10.04 -10.63
C GLY A 157 -3.86 10.93 -9.39
N LEU A 158 -3.53 10.43 -8.19
CA LEU A 158 -3.51 11.26 -6.98
C LEU A 158 -2.36 12.28 -6.98
N VAL A 159 -1.26 12.01 -7.69
CA VAL A 159 -0.11 12.92 -7.76
C VAL A 159 -0.48 14.27 -8.42
N PRO A 160 -1.03 14.31 -9.64
CA PRO A 160 -1.47 15.57 -10.25
C PRO A 160 -2.60 16.24 -9.48
N LEU A 161 -3.49 15.46 -8.84
CA LEU A 161 -4.59 16.00 -8.04
C LEU A 161 -4.07 16.80 -6.83
N ARG A 162 -3.06 16.28 -6.12
CA ARG A 162 -2.40 16.94 -4.99
C ARG A 162 -1.56 18.16 -5.37
N SER A 163 -1.06 18.18 -6.59
CA SER A 163 -0.23 19.28 -7.10
C SER A 163 -1.05 20.34 -7.84
N HIS A 164 -2.38 20.15 -7.92
CA HIS A 164 -3.29 21.14 -8.48
C HIS A 164 -3.33 22.40 -7.59
N PRO A 165 -3.44 23.61 -8.15
CA PRO A 165 -3.54 24.86 -7.37
C PRO A 165 -4.67 24.86 -6.32
N ASP A 166 -5.77 24.16 -6.63
CA ASP A 166 -6.93 24.01 -5.74
C ASP A 166 -6.83 22.81 -4.79
N GLY A 167 -5.68 22.12 -4.73
CA GLY A 167 -5.50 20.89 -3.93
C GLY A 167 -5.72 21.09 -2.42
N THR A 168 -5.61 22.32 -1.93
CA THR A 168 -5.92 22.66 -0.52
C THR A 168 -7.41 22.86 -0.27
N THR A 169 -8.24 22.89 -1.32
CA THR A 169 -9.68 23.05 -1.18
C THR A 169 -10.32 21.76 -0.65
N ILE A 170 -11.33 21.96 0.17
CA ILE A 170 -12.24 20.95 0.72
C ILE A 170 -12.72 19.95 -0.34
N ALA A 171 -13.18 20.45 -1.49
CA ALA A 171 -13.71 19.62 -2.56
C ALA A 171 -12.62 18.72 -3.18
N PHE A 172 -11.42 19.27 -3.43
CA PHE A 172 -10.30 18.50 -3.95
C PHE A 172 -9.86 17.41 -2.99
N GLN A 173 -9.84 17.68 -1.68
CA GLN A 173 -9.48 16.67 -0.69
C GLN A 173 -10.48 15.52 -0.65
N TRP A 174 -11.79 15.79 -0.78
CA TRP A 174 -12.79 14.71 -0.90
C TRP A 174 -12.62 13.90 -2.18
N ILE A 175 -12.26 14.54 -3.30
CA ILE A 175 -11.95 13.83 -4.55
C ILE A 175 -10.72 12.94 -4.35
N GLU A 176 -9.66 13.46 -3.73
CA GLU A 176 -8.45 12.69 -3.42
C GLU A 176 -8.77 11.46 -2.57
N GLN A 177 -9.55 11.63 -1.51
CA GLN A 177 -9.92 10.51 -0.64
C GLN A 177 -10.79 9.50 -1.35
N THR A 178 -11.78 9.94 -2.13
CA THR A 178 -12.64 9.06 -2.92
C THR A 178 -11.82 8.24 -3.92
N VAL A 179 -10.93 8.89 -4.67
CA VAL A 179 -10.05 8.23 -5.64
C VAL A 179 -9.12 7.24 -4.93
N ASN A 180 -8.58 7.60 -3.77
CA ASN A 180 -7.74 6.69 -2.98
C ASN A 180 -8.53 5.49 -2.46
N THR A 181 -9.72 5.68 -1.91
CA THR A 181 -10.64 4.61 -1.47
C THR A 181 -10.97 3.66 -2.63
N MET A 182 -11.30 4.20 -3.81
CA MET A 182 -11.55 3.40 -5.01
C MET A 182 -10.31 2.63 -5.45
N ALA A 183 -9.13 3.25 -5.42
CA ALA A 183 -7.88 2.62 -5.80
C ALA A 183 -7.54 1.44 -4.89
N GLN A 184 -7.66 1.63 -3.57
CA GLN A 184 -7.41 0.58 -2.58
C GLN A 184 -8.50 -0.50 -2.63
N GLY A 185 -9.74 -0.15 -2.94
CA GLY A 185 -10.83 -1.10 -3.18
C GLY A 185 -10.56 -1.99 -4.40
N ALA A 186 -10.13 -1.39 -5.52
CA ALA A 186 -9.73 -2.14 -6.71
C ALA A 186 -8.55 -3.08 -6.42
N PHE A 187 -7.54 -2.60 -5.68
CA PHE A 187 -6.41 -3.40 -5.23
C PHE A 187 -6.86 -4.59 -4.34
N ALA A 188 -7.75 -4.35 -3.36
CA ALA A 188 -8.27 -5.38 -2.48
C ALA A 188 -9.05 -6.47 -3.24
N LEU A 189 -9.93 -6.05 -4.16
CA LEU A 189 -10.68 -6.97 -5.03
C LEU A 189 -9.74 -7.77 -5.95
N ALA A 190 -8.75 -7.12 -6.55
CA ALA A 190 -7.74 -7.77 -7.37
C ALA A 190 -6.98 -8.86 -6.58
N ALA A 191 -6.54 -8.52 -5.37
CA ALA A 191 -5.84 -9.45 -4.48
C ALA A 191 -6.73 -10.62 -4.05
N PHE A 192 -8.00 -10.35 -3.70
CA PHE A 192 -8.97 -11.37 -3.35
C PHE A 192 -9.22 -12.36 -4.49
N PHE A 193 -9.52 -11.87 -5.69
CA PHE A 193 -9.75 -12.74 -6.85
C PHE A 193 -8.49 -13.50 -7.27
N THR A 194 -7.31 -12.89 -7.10
CA THR A 194 -6.01 -13.58 -7.30
C THR A 194 -5.85 -14.73 -6.31
N LEU A 195 -6.19 -14.54 -5.03
CA LEU A 195 -6.15 -15.59 -4.01
C LEU A 195 -7.13 -16.73 -4.31
N LEU A 196 -8.36 -16.41 -4.73
CA LEU A 196 -9.33 -17.43 -5.12
C LEU A 196 -8.81 -18.26 -6.30
N ALA A 197 -8.34 -17.61 -7.37
CA ALA A 197 -7.80 -18.29 -8.54
C ALA A 197 -6.55 -19.12 -8.21
N TYR A 198 -5.70 -18.66 -7.29
CA TYR A 198 -4.51 -19.37 -6.85
C TYR A 198 -4.83 -20.65 -6.08
N ARG A 199 -5.95 -20.67 -5.34
CA ARG A 199 -6.41 -21.84 -4.57
C ARG A 199 -7.25 -22.82 -5.39
N SER A 200 -7.68 -22.45 -6.60
CA SER A 200 -8.53 -23.32 -7.44
C SER A 200 -7.78 -24.59 -7.89
N PRO A 201 -8.41 -25.78 -7.84
CA PRO A 201 -7.79 -27.05 -8.25
C PRO A 201 -7.30 -27.08 -9.71
N GLU A 202 -7.89 -26.29 -10.61
CA GLU A 202 -7.41 -26.18 -11.99
C GLU A 202 -5.99 -25.61 -12.10
N ALA A 203 -5.50 -24.91 -11.07
CA ALA A 203 -4.13 -24.44 -11.03
C ALA A 203 -3.13 -25.58 -10.75
N SER A 204 -3.54 -26.67 -10.10
CA SER A 204 -2.66 -27.78 -9.71
C SER A 204 -2.50 -28.87 -10.77
N THR A 205 -3.38 -28.94 -11.77
CA THR A 205 -3.35 -29.94 -12.85
C THR A 205 -2.61 -29.49 -14.12
N ARG A 206 -2.15 -28.24 -14.17
CA ARG A 206 -1.49 -27.69 -15.36
C ARG A 206 0.04 -27.84 -15.27
N PRO A 207 0.69 -28.50 -16.25
CA PRO A 207 2.09 -28.89 -16.15
C PRO A 207 3.01 -27.68 -15.96
N ALA A 208 3.95 -27.82 -15.00
CA ALA A 208 4.96 -26.85 -14.60
C ALA A 208 6.05 -26.61 -15.67
N LYS A 209 5.67 -26.47 -16.95
CA LYS A 209 6.63 -26.31 -18.07
C LYS A 209 7.04 -24.86 -18.36
N ALA A 210 6.79 -23.92 -17.44
CA ALA A 210 7.20 -22.52 -17.58
C ALA A 210 7.97 -21.98 -16.36
N ALA A 211 8.53 -22.87 -15.53
CA ALA A 211 9.45 -22.52 -14.46
C ALA A 211 10.89 -22.85 -14.89
N ALA A 212 11.40 -22.09 -15.86
CA ALA A 212 12.81 -21.91 -16.15
C ALA A 212 13.00 -20.47 -16.65
#